data_AF-A0A9P0HXJ7-F1
#
_entry.id   AF-A0A9P0HXJ7-F1
#
_cell.length_a   1.000
_cell.length_b   1.000
_cell.length_c   1.000
_cell.angle_alpha   90.00
_cell.angle_beta   90.00
_cell.angle_gamma   90.00
#
_symmetry.space_group_name_H-M   'P 1'
#
loop_
_entity.id
_entity.type
_entity.pdbx_description
1 polymer ?
#
loop_
_entity_poly.entity_id
_entity_poly.type
_entity_poly.pdbx_seq_one_letter_code
_entity_poly.pdbx_strand_id
1 'polypeptide(L)'
;MSDTTVPKYLPGYTQLSGGNLRVRTFTTSLDELAGRVQAAEAARSSWRGPGDARDARAQLDAVSRARAQLPPLRRLADELHAQAQQLARDKIQLPDHLLARLDDLNTSHELETTHWDHPKMIELMNSLADLNEVRFSAYRTALKLRTVQKALCMHMLQLPAALEAFDSHGLRAQNDRLIDIPDMITVLTSLYEVIAAENPSLVNVPLCLDLSINWLLNVYDSQRTGQIRVLSFKVGLVLLCKGHLEEKYRYLFRLIADPSCRADQRKLGLLLHDCIQVPRQLGEVAAFGGSNIEPSVRSCFEQASAATKEGNKGGTLDRKVENTVNLPEKDKEKEEPSKDKTLERDADGQLQFIEAFHFLQWLQKEPQSMVWLPVLHRLAAAETAKHQAKCNICKEYPIIGFR
;
A
#
# COMPACT_ATOMS: atom_id res chain seq x y z
N MET A 1 -54.13 -49.17 38.81
CA MET A 1 -54.41 -47.75 39.09
C MET A 1 -53.06 -47.02 39.12
N SER A 2 -53.01 -45.89 38.42
CA SER A 2 -51.88 -44.97 38.20
C SER A 2 -50.60 -45.56 37.60
N ASP A 3 -50.47 -45.44 36.28
CA ASP A 3 -49.16 -45.30 35.64
C ASP A 3 -49.14 -44.01 34.83
N THR A 4 -48.01 -43.30 34.91
CA THR A 4 -47.88 -41.86 34.70
C THR A 4 -47.28 -41.60 33.33
N THR A 5 -48.08 -41.21 32.34
CA THR A 5 -47.55 -40.76 31.04
C THR A 5 -47.30 -39.26 31.01
N VAL A 6 -46.03 -38.89 30.93
CA VAL A 6 -45.49 -37.55 30.68
C VAL A 6 -45.71 -37.15 29.20
N PRO A 7 -46.21 -35.94 28.87
CA PRO A 7 -46.23 -35.46 27.48
C PRO A 7 -44.85 -34.94 27.05
N LYS A 8 -44.38 -35.42 25.89
CA LYS A 8 -43.17 -34.96 25.21
C LYS A 8 -43.33 -33.50 24.75
N TYR A 9 -42.36 -32.66 25.12
CA TYR A 9 -42.18 -31.31 24.59
C TYR A 9 -41.94 -31.34 23.07
N LEU A 10 -42.73 -30.56 22.31
CA LEU A 10 -42.50 -30.25 20.89
C LEU A 10 -41.43 -29.14 20.77
N PRO A 11 -40.27 -29.38 20.13
CA PRO A 11 -39.27 -28.35 19.85
C PRO A 11 -39.61 -27.67 18.52
N GLY A 12 -40.28 -26.52 18.55
CA GLY A 12 -40.62 -25.80 17.31
C GLY A 12 -41.10 -24.36 17.48
N TYR A 13 -41.56 -23.96 18.67
CA TYR A 13 -42.12 -22.62 18.87
C TYR A 13 -41.10 -21.54 19.26
N THR A 14 -39.89 -21.90 19.67
CA THR A 14 -38.86 -20.94 20.13
C THR A 14 -37.99 -20.35 19.02
N GLN A 15 -37.89 -20.98 17.84
CA GLN A 15 -37.11 -20.46 16.71
C GLN A 15 -37.85 -19.39 15.91
N LEU A 16 -39.18 -19.48 15.81
CA LEU A 16 -40.03 -18.53 15.08
C LEU A 16 -40.15 -17.17 15.80
N SER A 17 -40.08 -17.14 17.13
CA SER A 17 -40.14 -15.89 17.91
C SER A 17 -38.85 -15.07 17.82
N GLY A 18 -37.69 -15.74 17.83
CA GLY A 18 -36.38 -15.10 17.67
C GLY A 18 -36.16 -14.50 16.28
N GLY A 19 -36.60 -15.18 15.23
CA GLY A 19 -36.56 -14.65 13.86
C GLY A 19 -37.41 -13.39 13.68
N ASN A 20 -38.64 -13.39 14.18
CA ASN A 20 -39.54 -12.24 14.12
C ASN A 20 -39.02 -11.01 14.88
N LEU A 21 -38.40 -11.21 16.04
CA LEU A 21 -37.80 -10.11 16.80
C LEU A 21 -36.64 -9.46 16.03
N ARG A 22 -35.78 -10.28 15.41
CA ARG A 22 -34.65 -9.78 14.62
C ARG A 22 -35.06 -9.05 13.35
N VAL A 23 -36.12 -9.53 12.67
CA VAL A 23 -36.70 -8.81 11.52
C VAL A 23 -37.27 -7.46 11.97
N ARG A 24 -37.96 -7.38 13.12
CA ARG A 24 -38.44 -6.10 13.67
C ARG A 24 -37.30 -5.13 13.98
N THR A 25 -36.23 -5.61 14.60
CA THR A 25 -35.02 -4.80 14.86
C THR A 25 -34.42 -4.27 13.55
N PHE A 26 -34.29 -5.13 12.55
CA PHE A 26 -33.82 -4.74 11.21
C PHE A 26 -34.72 -3.69 10.57
N THR A 27 -36.06 -3.84 10.65
CA THR A 27 -37.01 -2.85 10.14
C THR A 27 -36.86 -1.49 10.83
N THR A 28 -36.70 -1.46 12.16
CA THR A 28 -36.49 -0.20 12.90
C THR A 28 -35.19 0.49 12.48
N SER A 29 -34.09 -0.26 12.35
CA SER A 29 -32.82 0.30 11.86
C SER A 29 -32.92 0.80 10.42
N LEU A 30 -33.66 0.09 9.56
CA LEU A 30 -33.90 0.47 8.17
C LEU A 30 -34.71 1.78 8.08
N ASP A 31 -35.74 1.93 8.90
CA ASP A 31 -36.55 3.15 8.97
C ASP A 31 -35.73 4.34 9.51
N GLU A 32 -34.82 4.09 10.47
CA GLU A 32 -33.89 5.11 10.97
C GLU A 32 -32.93 5.58 9.88
N LEU A 33 -32.33 4.67 9.12
CA LEU A 33 -31.45 5.02 8.00
C LEU A 33 -32.21 5.80 6.93
N ALA A 34 -33.39 5.32 6.53
CA ALA A 34 -34.23 5.98 5.53
C ALA A 34 -34.57 7.43 5.93
N GLY A 35 -34.96 7.66 7.20
CA GLY A 35 -35.27 8.99 7.69
C GLY A 35 -34.06 9.95 7.69
N ARG A 36 -32.87 9.43 8.03
CA ARG A 36 -31.63 10.24 8.00
C ARG A 36 -31.17 10.54 6.57
N VAL A 37 -31.33 9.62 5.63
CA VAL A 37 -31.04 9.82 4.20
C VAL A 37 -31.98 10.89 3.63
N GLN A 38 -33.28 10.79 3.91
CA GLN A 38 -34.26 11.80 3.48
C GLN A 38 -33.95 13.20 4.04
N ALA A 39 -33.50 13.29 5.29
CA ALA A 39 -33.07 14.57 5.87
C ALA A 39 -31.82 15.16 5.18
N ALA A 40 -30.87 14.31 4.79
CA ALA A 40 -29.67 14.72 4.06
C ALA A 40 -30.00 15.16 2.61
N GLU A 41 -30.90 14.45 1.92
CA GLU A 41 -31.39 14.80 0.59
C GLU A 41 -32.17 16.13 0.60
N ALA A 42 -33.03 16.33 1.61
CA ALA A 42 -33.72 17.59 1.83
C ALA A 42 -32.73 18.75 2.05
N ALA A 43 -31.69 18.53 2.85
CA ALA A 43 -30.62 19.51 3.04
C ALA A 43 -29.91 19.82 1.71
N ARG A 44 -29.56 18.82 0.90
CA ARG A 44 -28.94 19.01 -0.42
C ARG A 44 -29.84 19.80 -1.38
N SER A 45 -31.12 19.45 -1.45
CA SER A 45 -32.09 20.12 -2.34
C SER A 45 -32.34 21.59 -1.97
N SER A 46 -32.05 21.97 -0.72
CA SER A 46 -32.20 23.35 -0.23
C SER A 46 -31.02 24.26 -0.59
N TRP A 47 -29.95 23.73 -1.19
CA TRP A 47 -28.77 24.51 -1.54
C TRP A 47 -29.03 25.41 -2.75
N ARG A 48 -28.55 26.65 -2.65
CA ARG A 48 -28.66 27.69 -3.67
C ARG A 48 -27.37 28.50 -3.72
N GLY A 49 -27.12 29.23 -4.81
CA GLY A 49 -25.98 30.15 -4.88
C GLY A 49 -26.08 31.24 -3.78
N PRO A 50 -24.97 31.60 -3.11
CA PRO A 50 -25.00 32.62 -2.07
C PRO A 50 -25.22 34.03 -2.66
N GLY A 51 -26.16 34.77 -2.09
CA GLY A 51 -26.49 36.14 -2.55
C GLY A 51 -25.56 37.22 -1.99
N ASP A 52 -24.98 37.00 -0.81
CA ASP A 52 -24.00 37.89 -0.18
C ASP A 52 -22.98 37.10 0.67
N ALA A 53 -21.98 37.80 1.23
CA ALA A 53 -20.91 37.17 2.02
C ALA A 53 -21.40 36.56 3.35
N ARG A 54 -22.51 37.02 3.92
CA ARG A 54 -23.09 36.46 5.15
C ARG A 54 -23.87 35.18 4.85
N ASP A 55 -24.63 35.17 3.75
CA ASP A 55 -25.32 34.00 3.22
C ASP A 55 -24.32 32.91 2.80
N ALA A 56 -23.19 33.29 2.16
CA ALA A 56 -22.10 32.36 1.87
C ALA A 56 -21.54 31.68 3.13
N ARG A 57 -21.36 32.44 4.23
CA ARG A 57 -20.88 31.90 5.51
C ARG A 57 -21.91 30.96 6.14
N ALA A 58 -23.18 31.36 6.16
CA ALA A 58 -24.27 30.54 6.71
C ALA A 58 -24.47 29.24 5.92
N GLN A 59 -24.33 29.29 4.59
CA GLN A 59 -24.37 28.12 3.72
C GLN A 59 -23.17 27.21 3.94
N LEU A 60 -21.95 27.74 4.03
CA LEU A 60 -20.74 26.97 4.37
C LEU A 60 -20.87 26.25 5.72
N ASP A 61 -21.44 26.91 6.73
CA ASP A 61 -21.69 26.29 8.03
C ASP A 61 -22.76 25.19 7.94
N ALA A 62 -23.80 25.38 7.10
CA ALA A 62 -24.81 24.36 6.83
C ALA A 62 -24.24 23.14 6.08
N VAL A 63 -23.39 23.37 5.08
CA VAL A 63 -22.63 22.34 4.36
C VAL A 63 -21.73 21.56 5.31
N SER A 64 -21.01 22.26 6.19
CA SER A 64 -20.11 21.65 7.16
C SER A 64 -20.87 20.78 8.17
N ARG A 65 -22.04 21.23 8.64
CA ARG A 65 -22.94 20.44 9.48
C ARG A 65 -23.48 19.21 8.76
N ALA A 66 -23.94 19.36 7.51
CA ALA A 66 -24.41 18.24 6.70
C ALA A 66 -23.30 17.20 6.47
N ARG A 67 -22.08 17.67 6.16
CA ARG A 67 -20.89 16.82 6.02
C ARG A 67 -20.55 16.07 7.31
N ALA A 68 -20.71 16.70 8.47
CA ALA A 68 -20.47 16.06 9.77
C ALA A 68 -21.48 14.94 10.09
N GLN A 69 -22.65 14.91 9.44
CA GLN A 69 -23.67 13.88 9.63
C GLN A 69 -23.49 12.65 8.70
N LEU A 70 -22.60 12.74 7.70
CA LEU A 70 -22.33 11.62 6.78
C LEU A 70 -21.64 10.40 7.43
N PRO A 71 -20.65 10.55 8.33
CA PRO A 71 -20.00 9.38 8.94
C PRO A 71 -20.93 8.52 9.82
N PRO A 72 -21.81 9.09 10.67
CA PRO A 72 -22.83 8.31 11.39
C PRO A 72 -23.82 7.58 10.48
N LEU A 73 -24.24 8.24 9.39
CA LEU A 73 -25.12 7.64 8.37
C LEU A 73 -24.49 6.41 7.73
N ARG A 74 -23.20 6.50 7.37
CA ARG A 74 -22.44 5.41 6.78
C ARG A 74 -22.28 4.21 7.72
N ARG A 75 -21.98 4.47 9.00
CA ARG A 75 -21.90 3.39 10.01
C ARG A 75 -23.21 2.63 10.13
N LEU A 76 -24.34 3.35 10.14
CA LEU A 76 -25.65 2.74 10.22
C LEU A 76 -25.98 1.89 8.97
N ALA A 77 -25.56 2.33 7.79
CA ALA A 77 -25.69 1.56 6.54
C ALA A 77 -24.82 0.29 6.55
N ASP A 78 -23.56 0.39 6.99
CA ASP A 78 -22.65 -0.75 7.14
C ASP A 78 -23.18 -1.77 8.17
N GLU A 79 -23.73 -1.29 9.28
CA GLU A 79 -24.38 -2.10 10.32
C GLU A 79 -25.63 -2.82 9.79
N LEU A 80 -26.48 -2.12 9.04
CA LEU A 80 -27.65 -2.72 8.38
C LEU A 80 -27.27 -3.78 7.36
N HIS A 81 -26.22 -3.53 6.59
CA HIS A 81 -25.70 -4.51 5.64
C HIS A 81 -25.19 -5.77 6.34
N ALA A 82 -24.43 -5.60 7.44
CA ALA A 82 -23.99 -6.71 8.27
C ALA A 82 -25.17 -7.48 8.91
N GLN A 83 -26.22 -6.77 9.35
CA GLN A 83 -27.44 -7.38 9.87
C GLN A 83 -28.19 -8.17 8.79
N ALA A 84 -28.32 -7.65 7.58
CA ALA A 84 -28.95 -8.35 6.44
C ALA A 84 -28.19 -9.63 6.07
N GLN A 85 -26.86 -9.56 6.00
CA GLN A 85 -26.00 -10.72 5.75
C GLN A 85 -26.13 -11.77 6.86
N GLN A 86 -26.22 -11.34 8.13
CA GLN A 86 -26.38 -12.25 9.26
C GLN A 86 -27.76 -12.92 9.26
N LEU A 87 -28.83 -12.20 8.90
CA LEU A 87 -30.17 -12.77 8.73
C LEU A 87 -30.21 -13.82 7.61
N ALA A 88 -29.53 -13.54 6.49
CA ALA A 88 -29.41 -14.47 5.36
C ALA A 88 -28.65 -15.75 5.76
N ARG A 89 -27.54 -15.63 6.52
CA ARG A 89 -26.77 -16.77 7.06
C ARG A 89 -27.60 -17.64 8.00
N ASP A 90 -28.45 -17.00 8.80
CA ASP A 90 -29.33 -17.67 9.76
C ASP A 90 -30.62 -18.21 9.12
N LYS A 91 -30.72 -18.19 7.78
CA LYS A 91 -31.87 -18.64 6.97
C LYS A 91 -33.19 -17.95 7.33
N ILE A 92 -33.11 -16.72 7.85
CA ILE A 92 -34.28 -15.88 8.13
C ILE A 92 -34.58 -15.08 6.86
N GLN A 93 -35.69 -15.39 6.20
CA GLN A 93 -36.11 -14.67 4.99
C GLN A 93 -36.67 -13.30 5.37
N LEU A 94 -36.10 -12.24 4.76
CA LEU A 94 -36.66 -10.90 4.82
C LEU A 94 -37.85 -10.81 3.84
N PRO A 95 -38.96 -10.16 4.22
CA PRO A 95 -40.04 -9.86 3.29
C PRO A 95 -39.57 -9.04 2.07
N ASP A 96 -40.13 -9.32 0.90
CA ASP A 96 -39.74 -8.70 -0.38
C ASP A 96 -39.81 -7.16 -0.37
N HIS A 97 -40.76 -6.58 0.35
CA HIS A 97 -40.89 -5.12 0.48
C HIS A 97 -39.74 -4.48 1.28
N LEU A 98 -39.11 -5.22 2.22
CA LEU A 98 -37.94 -4.73 2.94
C LEU A 98 -36.67 -4.88 2.10
N LEU A 99 -36.60 -5.93 1.27
CA LEU A 99 -35.52 -6.11 0.29
C LEU A 99 -35.57 -5.01 -0.77
N ALA A 100 -36.74 -4.73 -1.34
CA ALA A 100 -36.92 -3.64 -2.29
C ALA A 100 -36.54 -2.28 -1.69
N ARG A 101 -36.92 -2.00 -0.44
CA ARG A 101 -36.51 -0.76 0.25
C ARG A 101 -35.02 -0.70 0.56
N LEU A 102 -34.40 -1.83 0.91
CA LEU A 102 -32.96 -1.92 1.11
C LEU A 102 -32.24 -1.68 -0.23
N ASP A 103 -32.71 -2.29 -1.31
CA ASP A 103 -32.19 -2.11 -2.66
C ASP A 103 -32.39 -0.68 -3.15
N ASP A 104 -33.54 -0.04 -2.90
CA ASP A 104 -33.79 1.37 -3.24
C ASP A 104 -32.85 2.31 -2.48
N LEU A 105 -32.64 2.07 -1.18
CA LEU A 105 -31.65 2.81 -0.38
C LEU A 105 -30.23 2.50 -0.83
N ASN A 106 -29.95 1.28 -1.29
CA ASN A 106 -28.65 0.88 -1.80
C ASN A 106 -28.41 1.46 -3.20
N THR A 107 -29.45 1.65 -4.01
CA THR A 107 -29.41 2.23 -5.36
C THR A 107 -29.34 3.76 -5.30
N SER A 108 -30.07 4.41 -4.37
CA SER A 108 -29.90 5.83 -4.06
C SER A 108 -28.54 6.09 -3.42
N HIS A 109 -28.04 5.18 -2.59
CA HIS A 109 -26.66 5.17 -2.13
C HIS A 109 -25.67 4.84 -3.25
N GLU A 110 -25.97 4.02 -4.26
CA GLU A 110 -25.10 3.77 -5.42
C GLU A 110 -25.01 4.99 -6.36
N LEU A 111 -26.07 5.81 -6.41
CA LEU A 111 -26.08 7.09 -7.15
C LEU A 111 -25.57 8.28 -6.32
N GLU A 112 -25.46 8.15 -4.99
CA GLU A 112 -25.03 9.22 -4.07
C GLU A 112 -23.87 8.84 -3.13
N THR A 113 -23.20 7.73 -3.38
CA THR A 113 -21.90 7.44 -2.79
C THR A 113 -20.86 8.17 -3.61
N THR A 114 -20.29 9.19 -3.00
CA THR A 114 -18.89 9.51 -3.24
C THR A 114 -18.07 8.26 -2.89
N HIS A 115 -17.93 7.34 -3.84
CA HIS A 115 -17.00 6.24 -3.71
C HIS A 115 -15.62 6.88 -3.54
N TRP A 116 -14.93 6.57 -2.44
CA TRP A 116 -13.52 6.94 -2.26
C TRP A 116 -12.68 6.37 -3.40
N ASP A 117 -13.13 5.22 -3.90
CA ASP A 117 -12.54 4.55 -5.02
C ASP A 117 -13.20 5.01 -6.33
N HIS A 118 -12.41 5.67 -7.17
CA HIS A 118 -12.74 5.90 -8.57
C HIS A 118 -13.26 4.59 -9.23
N PRO A 119 -14.34 4.59 -10.04
CA PRO A 119 -14.94 3.36 -10.60
C PRO A 119 -13.94 2.44 -11.32
N LYS A 120 -13.05 3.02 -12.12
CA LYS A 120 -11.95 2.26 -12.77
C LYS A 120 -10.94 1.64 -11.79
N MET A 121 -10.77 2.18 -10.58
CA MET A 121 -9.98 1.54 -9.53
C MET A 121 -10.71 0.32 -8.97
N ILE A 122 -12.04 0.40 -8.80
CA ILE A 122 -12.86 -0.74 -8.36
C ILE A 122 -12.78 -1.86 -9.41
N GLU A 123 -12.98 -1.53 -10.69
CA GLU A 123 -12.82 -2.47 -11.81
C GLU A 123 -11.41 -3.09 -11.83
N LEU A 124 -10.37 -2.27 -11.68
CA LEU A 124 -8.98 -2.72 -11.59
C LEU A 124 -8.81 -3.72 -10.44
N MET A 125 -9.19 -3.34 -9.22
CA MET A 125 -9.04 -4.20 -8.04
C MET A 125 -9.83 -5.51 -8.16
N ASN A 126 -11.03 -5.48 -8.74
CA ASN A 126 -11.81 -6.68 -9.02
C ASN A 126 -11.12 -7.58 -10.05
N SER A 127 -10.53 -7.02 -11.11
CA SER A 127 -9.79 -7.80 -12.11
C SER A 127 -8.55 -8.51 -11.53
N LEU A 128 -8.01 -8.03 -10.40
CA LEU A 128 -6.88 -8.69 -9.74
C LEU A 128 -7.27 -10.04 -9.14
N ALA A 129 -8.56 -10.32 -8.92
CA ALA A 129 -9.04 -11.59 -8.39
C ALA A 129 -8.73 -12.76 -9.34
N ASP A 130 -8.68 -12.53 -10.65
CA ASP A 130 -8.36 -13.55 -11.65
C ASP A 130 -6.92 -14.09 -11.49
N LEU A 131 -6.05 -13.33 -10.82
CA LEU A 131 -4.67 -13.72 -10.54
C LEU A 131 -4.54 -14.60 -9.28
N ASN A 132 -5.63 -14.87 -8.56
CA ASN A 132 -5.61 -15.67 -7.32
C ASN A 132 -5.16 -17.12 -7.53
N GLU A 133 -5.35 -17.67 -8.73
CA GLU A 133 -4.94 -19.03 -9.10
C GLU A 133 -3.41 -19.21 -9.18
N VAL A 134 -2.64 -18.13 -9.22
CA VAL A 134 -1.17 -18.21 -9.27
C VAL A 134 -0.64 -18.77 -7.95
N ARG A 135 -0.08 -19.99 -8.01
CA ARG A 135 0.37 -20.76 -6.84
C ARG A 135 1.45 -20.05 -5.99
N PHE A 136 2.47 -19.47 -6.63
CA PHE A 136 3.57 -18.81 -5.93
C PHE A 136 3.16 -17.41 -5.51
N SER A 137 3.04 -17.16 -4.20
CA SER A 137 2.54 -15.89 -3.64
C SER A 137 3.33 -14.67 -4.11
N ALA A 138 4.67 -14.74 -4.12
CA ALA A 138 5.50 -13.62 -4.55
C ALA A 138 5.25 -13.26 -6.04
N TYR A 139 5.06 -14.25 -6.91
CA TYR A 139 4.71 -14.03 -8.32
C TYR A 139 3.29 -13.52 -8.49
N ARG A 140 2.33 -14.06 -7.73
CA ARG A 140 0.95 -13.59 -7.72
C ARG A 140 0.85 -12.12 -7.34
N THR A 141 1.44 -11.74 -6.21
CA THR A 141 1.45 -10.34 -5.76
C THR A 141 2.15 -9.44 -6.76
N ALA A 142 3.26 -9.89 -7.33
CA ALA A 142 3.98 -9.10 -8.31
C ALA A 142 3.23 -8.96 -9.65
N LEU A 143 2.47 -9.99 -10.09
CA LEU A 143 1.55 -9.89 -11.23
C LEU A 143 0.42 -8.90 -10.95
N LYS A 144 -0.22 -9.00 -9.78
CA LYS A 144 -1.25 -8.05 -9.34
C LYS A 144 -0.70 -6.62 -9.35
N LEU A 145 0.48 -6.43 -8.74
CA LEU A 145 1.14 -5.13 -8.69
C LEU A 145 1.57 -4.63 -10.06
N ARG A 146 1.96 -5.53 -10.99
CA ARG A 146 2.27 -5.18 -12.37
C ARG A 146 1.03 -4.67 -13.12
N THR A 147 -0.13 -5.30 -12.91
CA THR A 147 -1.41 -4.83 -13.45
C THR A 147 -1.74 -3.42 -12.94
N VAL A 148 -1.59 -3.18 -11.63
CA VAL A 148 -1.74 -1.84 -11.03
C VAL A 148 -0.74 -0.85 -11.63
N GLN A 149 0.55 -1.20 -11.69
CA GLN A 149 1.62 -0.36 -12.24
C GLN A 149 1.38 0.04 -13.70
N LYS A 150 0.74 -0.84 -14.48
CA LYS A 150 0.32 -0.57 -15.87
C LYS A 150 -0.88 0.35 -15.94
N ALA A 151 -1.93 0.08 -15.16
CA ALA A 151 -3.14 0.90 -15.09
C ALA A 151 -2.85 2.34 -14.64
N LEU A 152 -1.87 2.51 -13.75
CA LEU A 152 -1.41 3.82 -13.27
C LEU A 152 -0.38 4.49 -14.20
N CYS A 153 0.06 3.84 -15.28
CA CYS A 153 1.18 4.31 -16.13
C CYS A 153 2.52 4.54 -15.39
N MET A 154 2.65 4.14 -14.11
CA MET A 154 3.87 4.34 -13.31
C MET A 154 5.07 3.53 -13.84
N HIS A 155 4.83 2.47 -14.62
CA HIS A 155 5.87 1.73 -15.32
C HIS A 155 6.60 2.55 -16.42
N MET A 156 6.08 3.72 -16.79
CA MET A 156 6.73 4.66 -17.70
C MET A 156 7.51 5.76 -16.95
N LEU A 157 7.19 6.01 -15.69
CA LEU A 157 7.86 7.03 -14.86
C LEU A 157 9.31 6.62 -14.57
N GLN A 158 10.29 7.36 -15.05
CA GLN A 158 11.70 7.08 -14.75
C GLN A 158 12.08 7.53 -13.33
N LEU A 159 12.87 6.73 -12.61
CA LEU A 159 13.34 7.06 -11.26
C LEU A 159 14.00 8.46 -11.18
N PRO A 160 14.93 8.86 -12.07
CA PRO A 160 15.52 10.20 -12.02
C PRO A 160 14.49 11.34 -12.11
N ALA A 161 13.50 11.21 -12.99
CA ALA A 161 12.43 12.20 -13.13
C ALA A 161 11.57 12.30 -11.85
N ALA A 162 11.30 11.17 -11.19
CA ALA A 162 10.62 11.17 -9.90
C ALA A 162 11.43 11.92 -8.82
N LEU A 163 12.75 11.72 -8.79
CA LEU A 163 13.62 12.38 -7.82
C LEU A 163 13.70 13.89 -8.04
N GLU A 164 13.82 14.31 -9.30
CA GLU A 164 13.84 15.72 -9.69
C GLU A 164 12.53 16.42 -9.30
N ALA A 165 11.38 15.78 -9.54
CA ALA A 165 10.09 16.30 -9.13
C ALA A 165 9.98 16.45 -7.60
N PHE A 166 10.47 15.48 -6.82
CA PHE A 166 10.46 15.62 -5.36
C PHE A 166 11.29 16.81 -4.88
N ASP A 167 12.42 17.08 -5.52
CA ASP A 167 13.27 18.21 -5.19
C ASP A 167 12.64 19.54 -5.65
N SER A 168 12.07 19.60 -6.86
CA SER A 168 11.45 20.81 -7.41
C SER A 168 10.19 21.25 -6.64
N HIS A 169 9.43 20.29 -6.11
CA HIS A 169 8.26 20.56 -5.25
C HIS A 169 8.61 20.71 -3.77
N GLY A 170 9.90 20.82 -3.42
CA GLY A 170 10.34 21.10 -2.05
C GLY A 170 10.13 19.97 -1.06
N LEU A 171 9.94 18.72 -1.53
CA LEU A 171 9.75 17.55 -0.66
C LEU A 171 11.08 17.01 -0.13
N ARG A 172 12.22 17.52 -0.59
CA ARG A 172 13.56 17.10 -0.15
C ARG A 172 13.72 17.26 1.37
N ALA A 173 14.21 16.20 2.03
CA ALA A 173 14.43 16.16 3.48
C ALA A 173 13.20 16.49 4.36
N GLN A 174 11.97 16.49 3.81
CA GLN A 174 10.73 16.72 4.56
C GLN A 174 9.96 15.42 4.83
N ASN A 175 10.65 14.29 5.03
CA ASN A 175 10.02 12.96 5.01
C ASN A 175 8.98 12.75 6.13
N ASP A 176 9.10 13.46 7.26
CA ASP A 176 8.15 13.40 8.39
C ASP A 176 6.94 14.33 8.23
N ARG A 177 6.97 15.26 7.26
CA ARG A 177 5.85 16.16 6.98
C ARG A 177 4.68 15.38 6.38
N LEU A 178 3.45 15.82 6.64
CA LEU A 178 2.24 15.37 5.95
C LEU A 178 2.04 16.15 4.65
N ILE A 179 1.75 15.43 3.57
CA ILE A 179 1.33 15.95 2.28
C ILE A 179 -0.18 15.68 2.11
N ASP A 180 -0.93 16.70 1.71
CA ASP A 180 -2.37 16.62 1.49
C ASP A 180 -2.72 16.36 0.02
N ILE A 181 -4.00 16.15 -0.27
CA ILE A 181 -4.47 15.84 -1.64
C ILE A 181 -4.07 16.92 -2.66
N PRO A 182 -4.29 18.23 -2.42
CA PRO A 182 -3.85 19.28 -3.35
C PRO A 182 -2.34 19.26 -3.65
N ASP A 183 -1.50 19.10 -2.63
CA ASP A 183 -0.05 19.02 -2.83
C ASP A 183 0.32 17.74 -3.61
N MET A 184 -0.32 16.60 -3.33
CA MET A 184 -0.14 15.36 -4.09
C MET A 184 -0.55 15.52 -5.57
N ILE A 185 -1.68 16.17 -5.85
CA ILE A 185 -2.15 16.48 -7.21
C ILE A 185 -1.09 17.29 -7.96
N THR A 186 -0.54 18.32 -7.31
CA THR A 186 0.45 19.22 -7.92
C THR A 186 1.71 18.45 -8.33
N VAL A 187 2.23 17.60 -7.43
CA VAL A 187 3.42 16.77 -7.73
C VAL A 187 3.10 15.75 -8.82
N LEU A 188 2.00 15.01 -8.70
CA LEU A 188 1.61 13.98 -9.68
C LEU A 188 1.33 14.57 -11.06
N THR A 189 0.74 15.76 -11.16
CA THR A 189 0.52 16.46 -12.43
C THR A 189 1.85 16.66 -13.15
N SER A 190 2.86 17.20 -12.46
CA SER A 190 4.17 17.43 -13.07
C SER A 190 4.85 16.12 -13.53
N LEU A 191 4.68 15.03 -12.78
CA LEU A 191 5.19 13.71 -13.16
C LEU A 191 4.49 13.19 -14.41
N TYR A 192 3.16 13.29 -14.47
CA TYR A 192 2.38 12.80 -15.60
C TYR A 192 2.55 13.65 -16.86
N GLU A 193 2.81 14.95 -16.73
CA GLU A 193 3.21 15.80 -17.86
C GLU A 193 4.52 15.31 -18.49
N VAL A 194 5.52 14.96 -17.67
CA VAL A 194 6.78 14.36 -18.17
C VAL A 194 6.51 13.03 -18.86
N ILE A 195 5.70 12.15 -18.26
CA ILE A 195 5.37 10.85 -18.86
C ILE A 195 4.59 11.03 -20.18
N ALA A 196 3.64 11.96 -20.24
CA ALA A 196 2.84 12.25 -21.42
C ALA A 196 3.66 12.91 -22.54
N ALA A 197 4.64 13.75 -22.21
CA ALA A 197 5.56 14.33 -23.18
C ALA A 197 6.36 13.25 -23.93
N GLU A 198 6.77 12.19 -23.22
CA GLU A 198 7.44 11.02 -23.82
C GLU A 198 6.47 10.06 -24.52
N ASN A 199 5.18 10.06 -24.15
CA ASN A 199 4.17 9.09 -24.61
C ASN A 199 2.80 9.75 -24.94
N PRO A 200 2.70 10.64 -25.95
CA PRO A 200 1.58 11.58 -26.08
C PRO A 200 0.20 10.96 -26.34
N SER A 201 0.14 9.74 -26.88
CA SER A 201 -1.11 9.05 -27.24
C SER A 201 -1.49 7.90 -26.32
N LEU A 202 -0.64 7.57 -25.33
CA LEU A 202 -0.83 6.41 -24.46
C LEU A 202 -1.35 6.77 -23.07
N VAL A 203 -1.23 8.04 -22.65
CA VAL A 203 -1.45 8.46 -21.27
C VAL A 203 -2.64 9.41 -21.18
N ASN A 204 -3.70 8.97 -20.51
CA ASN A 204 -4.78 9.85 -20.10
C ASN A 204 -4.41 10.48 -18.75
N VAL A 205 -3.81 11.67 -18.78
CA VAL A 205 -3.27 12.35 -17.58
C VAL A 205 -4.32 12.52 -16.48
N PRO A 206 -5.52 13.09 -16.72
CA PRO A 206 -6.54 13.23 -15.67
C PRO A 206 -6.88 11.90 -14.99
N LEU A 207 -7.11 10.85 -15.77
CA LEU A 207 -7.45 9.54 -15.22
C LEU A 207 -6.30 8.92 -14.42
N CYS A 208 -5.07 8.98 -14.94
CA CYS A 208 -3.92 8.40 -14.26
C CYS A 208 -3.63 9.10 -12.94
N LEU A 209 -3.84 10.42 -12.90
CA LEU A 209 -3.72 11.22 -11.69
C LEU A 209 -4.75 10.79 -10.63
N ASP A 210 -6.03 10.70 -11.00
CA ASP A 210 -7.10 10.25 -10.09
C ASP A 210 -6.85 8.84 -9.55
N LEU A 211 -6.46 7.91 -10.44
CA LEU A 211 -6.16 6.54 -10.04
C LEU A 211 -4.93 6.46 -9.13
N SER A 212 -3.89 7.27 -9.37
CA SER A 212 -2.68 7.27 -8.54
C SER A 212 -2.91 7.85 -7.16
N ILE A 213 -3.68 8.93 -7.04
CA ILE A 213 -4.07 9.48 -5.74
C ILE A 213 -4.89 8.45 -4.97
N ASN A 214 -5.90 7.88 -5.62
CA ASN A 214 -6.72 6.85 -5.03
C ASN A 214 -5.88 5.66 -4.53
N TRP A 215 -4.97 5.14 -5.37
CA TRP A 215 -4.04 4.08 -4.97
C TRP A 215 -3.19 4.46 -3.76
N LEU A 216 -2.57 5.64 -3.75
CA LEU A 216 -1.72 6.10 -2.66
C LEU A 216 -2.51 6.27 -1.35
N LEU A 217 -3.72 6.83 -1.41
CA LEU A 217 -4.60 6.98 -0.26
C LEU A 217 -5.08 5.62 0.27
N ASN A 218 -5.40 4.67 -0.62
CA ASN A 218 -5.75 3.31 -0.23
C ASN A 218 -4.61 2.60 0.50
N VAL A 219 -3.38 2.74 0.01
CA VAL A 219 -2.20 2.10 0.59
C VAL A 219 -1.81 2.75 1.92
N TYR A 220 -1.80 4.09 2.01
CA TYR A 220 -1.15 4.81 3.11
C TYR A 220 -2.08 5.63 4.01
N ASP A 221 -3.32 5.91 3.59
CA ASP A 221 -4.32 6.69 4.36
C ASP A 221 -5.55 5.84 4.69
N SER A 222 -5.34 4.73 5.39
CA SER A 222 -6.44 3.85 5.82
C SER A 222 -7.49 4.55 6.70
N GLN A 223 -7.13 5.65 7.35
CA GLN A 223 -8.02 6.47 8.17
C GLN A 223 -8.78 7.54 7.37
N ARG A 224 -8.53 7.66 6.06
CA ARG A 224 -9.20 8.60 5.15
C ARG A 224 -9.11 10.05 5.63
N THR A 225 -7.95 10.41 6.16
CA THR A 225 -7.65 11.78 6.62
C THR A 225 -7.43 12.75 5.45
N GLY A 226 -7.13 12.23 4.26
CA GLY A 226 -6.72 13.02 3.09
C GLY A 226 -5.26 13.45 3.16
N GLN A 227 -4.47 12.90 4.08
CA GLN A 227 -3.07 13.24 4.29
C GLN A 227 -2.22 11.98 4.48
N ILE A 228 -1.03 11.98 3.91
CA ILE A 228 -0.03 10.92 4.12
C ILE A 228 1.33 11.52 4.41
N ARG A 229 2.26 10.75 4.97
CA ARG A 229 3.64 11.23 5.15
C ARG A 229 4.32 11.37 3.80
N VAL A 230 5.18 12.38 3.66
CA VAL A 230 6.05 12.55 2.48
C VAL A 230 6.93 11.32 2.27
N LEU A 231 7.40 10.66 3.34
CA LEU A 231 8.08 9.37 3.25
C LEU A 231 7.24 8.34 2.46
N SER A 232 6.00 8.12 2.90
CA SER A 232 5.09 7.13 2.34
C SER A 232 4.72 7.45 0.90
N PHE A 233 4.51 8.74 0.58
CA PHE A 233 4.30 9.23 -0.78
C PHE A 233 5.48 8.87 -1.70
N LYS A 234 6.71 9.19 -1.29
CA LYS A 234 7.93 8.87 -2.06
C LYS A 234 8.15 7.37 -2.20
N VAL A 235 7.96 6.60 -1.12
CA VAL A 235 8.09 5.14 -1.13
C VAL A 235 7.11 4.54 -2.13
N GLY A 236 5.83 4.93 -2.08
CA GLY A 236 4.81 4.47 -3.02
C GLY A 236 5.17 4.68 -4.48
N LEU A 237 5.65 5.87 -4.83
CA LEU A 237 6.06 6.21 -6.20
C LEU A 237 7.32 5.48 -6.64
N VAL A 238 8.35 5.40 -5.78
CA VAL A 238 9.63 4.76 -6.10
C VAL A 238 9.48 3.25 -6.27
N LEU A 239 8.62 2.62 -5.48
CA LEU A 239 8.33 1.18 -5.64
C LEU A 239 7.75 0.88 -7.02
N LEU A 240 6.87 1.76 -7.52
CA LEU A 240 6.15 1.58 -8.78
C LEU A 240 6.82 2.19 -10.02
N CYS A 241 7.80 3.08 -9.88
CA CYS A 241 8.45 3.70 -11.03
C CYS A 241 9.32 2.70 -11.82
N LYS A 242 9.80 3.10 -12.99
CA LYS A 242 10.82 2.40 -13.78
C LYS A 242 12.22 2.83 -13.35
N GLY A 243 13.10 1.85 -13.15
CA GLY A 243 14.50 2.09 -12.78
C GLY A 243 15.20 0.80 -12.37
N HIS A 244 16.51 0.84 -12.19
CA HIS A 244 17.24 -0.32 -11.70
C HIS A 244 16.86 -0.60 -10.25
N LEU A 245 16.70 -1.89 -9.92
CA LEU A 245 16.24 -2.31 -8.59
C LEU A 245 17.21 -1.83 -7.48
N GLU A 246 18.50 -1.92 -7.73
CA GLU A 246 19.54 -1.48 -6.78
C GLU A 246 19.50 0.04 -6.53
N GLU A 247 19.25 0.85 -7.56
CA GLU A 247 19.09 2.30 -7.43
C GLU A 247 17.88 2.67 -6.59
N LYS A 248 16.75 1.98 -6.80
CA LYS A 248 15.57 2.13 -5.95
C LYS A 248 15.89 1.80 -4.50
N TYR A 249 16.58 0.69 -4.23
CA TYR A 249 16.96 0.33 -2.87
C TYR A 249 17.89 1.35 -2.21
N ARG A 250 18.88 1.86 -2.95
CA ARG A 250 19.74 2.95 -2.46
C ARG A 250 18.94 4.20 -2.13
N TYR A 251 17.99 4.57 -2.98
CA TYR A 251 17.14 5.72 -2.75
C TYR A 251 16.25 5.53 -1.52
N LEU A 252 15.57 4.38 -1.41
CA LEU A 252 14.72 4.04 -0.27
C LEU A 252 15.50 4.09 1.05
N PHE A 253 16.72 3.56 1.08
CA PHE A 253 17.59 3.67 2.26
C PHE A 253 17.97 5.13 2.57
N ARG A 254 18.29 5.91 1.54
CA ARG A 254 18.62 7.35 1.70
C ARG A 254 17.48 8.14 2.32
N LEU A 255 16.21 7.77 2.09
CA LEU A 255 15.07 8.45 2.71
C LEU A 255 15.06 8.35 4.24
N ILE A 256 15.64 7.29 4.80
CA ILE A 256 15.66 7.05 6.24
C ILE A 256 17.04 7.23 6.87
N ALA A 257 18.09 7.42 6.06
CA ALA A 257 19.43 7.61 6.57
C ALA A 257 19.56 8.96 7.29
N ASP A 258 20.36 8.99 8.35
CA ASP A 258 20.76 10.21 9.04
C ASP A 258 21.82 11.01 8.23
N PRO A 259 22.22 12.21 8.68
CA PRO A 259 23.30 12.97 8.04
C PRO A 259 24.65 12.24 7.96
N SER A 260 24.84 11.18 8.76
CA SER A 260 26.02 10.31 8.72
C SER A 260 25.86 9.13 7.75
N CYS A 261 24.79 9.10 6.95
CA CYS A 261 24.43 8.02 6.02
C CYS A 261 24.13 6.67 6.71
N ARG A 262 23.68 6.71 7.98
CA ARG A 262 23.38 5.53 8.80
C ARG A 262 21.90 5.48 9.19
N ALA A 263 21.37 4.28 9.43
CA ALA A 263 20.00 4.07 9.91
C ALA A 263 19.97 3.11 11.11
N ASP A 264 19.18 3.45 12.12
CA ASP A 264 18.89 2.59 13.26
C ASP A 264 17.72 1.63 12.97
N GLN A 265 17.42 0.72 13.91
CA GLN A 265 16.33 -0.25 13.78
C GLN A 265 14.96 0.43 13.58
N ARG A 266 14.71 1.55 14.25
CA ARG A 266 13.45 2.30 14.16
C ARG A 266 13.27 2.86 12.76
N LYS A 267 14.31 3.50 12.21
CA LYS A 267 14.31 4.08 10.86
C LYS A 267 14.13 3.02 9.78
N LEU A 268 14.81 1.86 9.91
CA LEU A 268 14.57 0.73 9.02
C LEU A 268 13.12 0.22 9.14
N GLY A 269 12.60 0.14 10.36
CA GLY A 269 11.21 -0.23 10.63
C GLY A 269 10.20 0.70 9.94
N LEU A 270 10.44 2.01 9.95
CA LEU A 270 9.58 2.98 9.24
C LEU A 270 9.53 2.71 7.72
N LEU A 271 10.68 2.43 7.10
CA LEU A 271 10.75 2.11 5.67
C LEU A 271 10.03 0.80 5.35
N LEU A 272 10.34 -0.27 6.09
CA LEU A 272 9.74 -1.58 5.85
C LEU A 272 8.23 -1.57 6.11
N HIS A 273 7.78 -0.81 7.11
CA HIS A 273 6.36 -0.60 7.37
C HIS A 273 5.65 0.05 6.18
N ASP A 274 6.26 1.03 5.50
CA ASP A 274 5.68 1.63 4.31
C ASP A 274 5.72 0.67 3.12
N CYS A 275 6.82 -0.07 2.92
CA CYS A 275 6.91 -1.07 1.86
C CYS A 275 5.85 -2.18 2.00
N ILE A 276 5.57 -2.66 3.22
CA ILE A 276 4.62 -3.77 3.44
C ILE A 276 3.16 -3.34 3.26
N GLN A 277 2.86 -2.04 3.25
CA GLN A 277 1.48 -1.58 2.97
C GLN A 277 1.02 -1.93 1.55
N VAL A 278 1.94 -1.97 0.58
CA VAL A 278 1.62 -2.33 -0.81
C VAL A 278 1.03 -3.74 -0.93
N PRO A 279 1.72 -4.82 -0.49
CA PRO A 279 1.13 -6.15 -0.51
C PRO A 279 -0.07 -6.29 0.45
N ARG A 280 -0.15 -5.48 1.52
CA ARG A 280 -1.33 -5.42 2.39
C ARG A 280 -2.55 -4.90 1.66
N GLN A 281 -2.43 -3.85 0.86
CA GLN A 281 -3.52 -3.32 0.04
C GLN A 281 -4.01 -4.33 -1.00
N LEU A 282 -3.13 -5.22 -1.46
CA LEU A 282 -3.48 -6.31 -2.38
C LEU A 282 -4.06 -7.55 -1.67
N GLY A 283 -4.18 -7.54 -0.34
CA GLY A 283 -4.65 -8.68 0.46
C GLY A 283 -3.63 -9.82 0.59
N GLU A 284 -2.35 -9.58 0.32
CA GLU A 284 -1.32 -10.62 0.22
C GLU A 284 -0.29 -10.57 1.38
N VAL A 285 -0.46 -9.65 2.34
CA VAL A 285 0.52 -9.43 3.44
C VAL A 285 0.85 -10.67 4.25
N ALA A 286 -0.09 -11.61 4.41
CA ALA A 286 0.13 -12.86 5.12
C ALA A 286 1.28 -13.69 4.51
N ALA A 287 1.49 -13.60 3.20
CA ALA A 287 2.57 -14.28 2.51
C ALA A 287 3.94 -13.61 2.72
N PHE A 288 4.00 -12.42 3.30
CA PHE A 288 5.22 -11.59 3.39
C PHE A 288 5.66 -11.32 4.83
N GLY A 289 5.32 -12.22 5.77
CA GLY A 289 5.67 -12.09 7.18
C GLY A 289 4.62 -11.36 8.03
N GLY A 290 3.47 -10.99 7.44
CA GLY A 290 2.41 -10.27 8.13
C GLY A 290 2.71 -8.76 8.27
N SER A 291 1.83 -8.05 8.98
CA SER A 291 1.95 -6.59 9.14
C SER A 291 3.06 -6.18 10.11
N ASN A 292 3.54 -7.10 10.95
CA ASN A 292 4.63 -6.81 11.90
C ASN A 292 5.99 -6.94 11.18
N ILE A 293 6.69 -5.81 11.04
CA ILE A 293 7.99 -5.74 10.36
C ILE A 293 9.19 -6.00 11.28
N GLU A 294 8.99 -6.09 12.60
CA GLU A 294 10.09 -6.24 13.57
C GLU A 294 10.98 -7.47 13.31
N PRO A 295 10.44 -8.66 12.96
CA PRO A 295 11.30 -9.81 12.63
C PRO A 295 12.22 -9.54 11.43
N SER A 296 11.73 -8.81 10.42
CA SER A 296 12.55 -8.42 9.26
C SER A 296 13.63 -7.41 9.63
N VAL A 297 13.32 -6.45 10.50
CA VAL A 297 14.30 -5.49 11.03
C VAL A 297 15.40 -6.23 11.79
N ARG A 298 15.04 -7.09 12.74
CA ARG A 298 16.02 -7.89 13.51
C ARG A 298 16.89 -8.74 12.59
N SER A 299 16.28 -9.44 11.64
CA SER A 299 17.02 -10.24 10.64
C SER A 299 18.05 -9.42 9.86
N CYS A 300 17.73 -8.18 9.48
CA CYS A 300 18.66 -7.29 8.79
C CYS A 300 19.86 -6.91 9.67
N PHE A 301 19.61 -6.54 10.93
CA PHE A 301 20.63 -6.12 11.88
C PHE A 301 21.53 -7.27 12.35
N GLU A 302 20.96 -8.45 12.58
CA GLU A 302 21.69 -9.68 12.87
C GLU A 302 22.65 -10.04 11.73
N GLN A 303 22.17 -9.98 10.49
CA GLN A 303 22.99 -10.27 9.31
C GLN A 303 24.12 -9.24 9.13
N ALA A 304 23.82 -7.94 9.28
CA ALA A 304 24.84 -6.89 9.23
C ALA A 304 25.92 -7.07 10.31
N SER A 305 25.49 -7.49 11.50
CA SER A 305 26.38 -7.79 12.63
C SER A 305 27.25 -9.03 12.41
N ALA A 306 26.72 -10.03 11.70
CA ALA A 306 27.48 -11.23 11.32
C ALA A 306 28.52 -10.93 10.23
N ALA A 307 28.13 -10.18 9.19
CA ALA A 307 29.03 -9.81 8.09
C ALA A 307 30.26 -9.02 8.57
N THR A 308 30.10 -8.13 9.55
CA THR A 308 31.21 -7.39 10.16
C THR A 308 32.13 -8.27 11.01
N LYS A 309 31.62 -9.36 11.62
CA LYS A 309 32.44 -10.32 12.39
C LYS A 309 33.27 -11.22 11.48
N GLU A 310 32.74 -11.62 10.32
CA GLU A 310 33.44 -12.46 9.34
C GLU A 310 34.58 -11.71 8.62
N GLY A 311 34.37 -10.42 8.31
CA GLY A 311 35.42 -9.56 7.75
C GLY A 311 36.65 -9.39 8.65
N ASN A 312 36.48 -9.55 9.97
CA ASN A 312 37.58 -9.42 10.95
C ASN A 312 38.36 -10.73 11.17
N LYS A 313 37.90 -11.86 10.63
CA LYS A 313 38.57 -13.18 10.74
C LYS A 313 39.41 -13.56 9.51
N GLY A 314 39.46 -12.72 8.48
CA GLY A 314 40.24 -12.97 7.24
C GLY A 314 41.69 -12.46 7.24
N GLY A 315 42.18 -11.91 8.35
CA GLY A 315 43.53 -11.37 8.45
C GLY A 315 44.58 -12.42 8.83
N THR A 316 44.85 -13.40 7.96
CA THR A 316 46.12 -14.14 7.91
C THR A 316 46.07 -15.13 6.76
N LEU A 317 46.81 -14.86 5.68
CA LEU A 317 47.49 -15.87 4.85
C LEU A 317 48.45 -15.15 3.89
N ASP A 318 49.73 -15.26 4.27
CA ASP A 318 50.96 -15.32 3.50
C ASP A 318 51.58 -14.13 2.76
N ARG A 319 52.82 -13.90 3.18
CA ARG A 319 53.88 -13.04 2.67
C ARG A 319 54.88 -13.91 1.88
N LYS A 320 55.18 -13.53 0.63
CA LYS A 320 56.44 -13.80 -0.10
C LYS A 320 56.50 -12.79 -1.27
N VAL A 321 57.14 -11.63 -1.11
CA VAL A 321 58.57 -11.27 -1.27
C VAL A 321 59.09 -11.46 -2.71
N GLU A 322 59.59 -10.34 -3.26
CA GLU A 322 60.61 -10.07 -4.31
C GLU A 322 60.08 -9.08 -5.37
N ASN A 323 60.76 -8.00 -5.79
CA ASN A 323 62.03 -7.37 -5.39
C ASN A 323 62.10 -5.96 -6.05
N THR A 324 62.69 -4.98 -5.33
CA THR A 324 63.50 -3.80 -5.78
C THR A 324 62.96 -2.86 -6.89
N VAL A 325 62.91 -1.54 -6.71
CA VAL A 325 64.07 -0.61 -6.78
C VAL A 325 63.90 0.61 -5.85
N ASN A 326 65.01 1.02 -5.22
CA ASN A 326 65.19 2.17 -4.32
C ASN A 326 65.09 3.55 -5.00
N LEU A 327 64.65 4.59 -4.27
CA LEU A 327 65.23 5.96 -4.25
C LEU A 327 64.71 6.71 -2.98
N PRO A 328 65.38 7.77 -2.49
CA PRO A 328 65.62 7.99 -1.06
C PRO A 328 64.55 8.79 -0.31
N GLU A 329 64.60 8.59 1.01
CA GLU A 329 63.81 9.24 2.07
C GLU A 329 63.87 10.77 2.03
N LYS A 330 62.69 11.41 2.12
CA LYS A 330 62.50 12.63 2.91
C LYS A 330 61.04 12.83 3.30
N ASP A 331 60.89 13.23 4.57
CA ASP A 331 59.72 13.80 5.25
C ASP A 331 58.60 12.83 5.69
N LYS A 332 58.82 12.30 6.90
CA LYS A 332 57.81 11.62 7.74
C LYS A 332 56.83 12.65 8.30
N GLU A 333 55.71 12.87 7.61
CA GLU A 333 54.45 13.19 8.27
C GLU A 333 53.68 11.88 8.47
N LYS A 334 53.57 11.44 9.72
CA LYS A 334 52.75 10.30 10.12
C LYS A 334 51.28 10.70 10.03
N GLU A 335 50.64 10.43 8.90
CA GLU A 335 49.21 10.14 8.89
C GLU A 335 49.03 8.62 8.96
N GLU A 336 48.82 8.11 10.17
CA GLU A 336 48.22 6.79 10.36
C GLU A 336 46.75 6.88 9.92
N PRO A 337 46.25 6.05 8.98
CA PRO A 337 44.83 5.95 8.77
C PRO A 337 44.26 5.10 9.91
N SER A 338 43.62 5.75 10.88
CA SER A 338 42.84 5.11 11.95
C SER A 338 41.63 4.37 11.36
N LYS A 339 41.89 3.18 10.81
CA LYS A 339 40.87 2.19 10.43
C LYS A 339 40.38 1.45 11.67
N ASP A 340 39.65 2.15 12.53
CA ASP A 340 38.67 1.53 13.41
C ASP A 340 37.65 2.60 13.80
N LYS A 341 36.72 2.92 12.89
CA LYS A 341 35.50 3.62 13.30
C LYS A 341 34.74 2.63 14.17
N THR A 342 34.85 2.81 15.47
CA THR A 342 34.18 2.05 16.53
C THR A 342 32.77 1.68 16.07
N LEU A 343 32.58 0.43 15.67
CA LEU A 343 31.26 -0.09 15.31
C LEU A 343 30.43 -0.09 16.59
N GLU A 344 29.57 0.92 16.75
CA GLU A 344 28.68 1.07 17.89
C GLU A 344 27.78 -0.16 17.96
N ARG A 345 27.95 -0.98 19.00
CA ARG A 345 27.16 -2.19 19.25
C ARG A 345 26.25 -1.99 20.44
N ASP A 346 25.06 -2.58 20.40
CA ASP A 346 24.14 -2.60 21.53
C ASP A 346 24.55 -3.63 22.60
N ALA A 347 23.77 -3.73 23.68
CA ALA A 347 24.01 -4.64 24.79
C ALA A 347 24.02 -6.12 24.35
N ASP A 348 23.36 -6.45 23.24
CA ASP A 348 23.28 -7.79 22.67
C ASP A 348 24.39 -8.06 21.63
N GLY A 349 25.29 -7.08 21.43
CA GLY A 349 26.42 -7.17 20.50
C GLY A 349 26.04 -7.02 19.03
N GLN A 350 24.81 -6.59 18.73
CA GLN A 350 24.36 -6.23 17.39
C GLN A 350 24.79 -4.80 17.06
N LEU A 351 24.93 -4.46 15.78
CA LEU A 351 25.19 -3.09 15.35
C LEU A 351 24.03 -2.18 15.77
N GLN A 352 24.32 -1.01 16.32
CA GLN A 352 23.28 0.00 16.60
C GLN A 352 22.76 0.65 15.31
N PHE A 353 23.61 0.69 14.27
CA PHE A 353 23.32 1.33 13.00
C PHE A 353 23.77 0.46 11.82
N ILE A 354 23.02 0.55 10.72
CA ILE A 354 23.38 -0.01 9.42
C ILE A 354 23.65 1.10 8.41
N GLU A 355 24.37 0.75 7.35
CA GLU A 355 24.66 1.60 6.20
C GLU A 355 24.01 1.00 4.94
N ALA A 356 23.97 1.75 3.84
CA ALA A 356 23.35 1.31 2.61
C ALA A 356 23.90 -0.04 2.12
N PHE A 357 25.20 -0.29 2.27
CA PHE A 357 25.83 -1.56 1.91
C PHE A 357 25.20 -2.76 2.65
N HIS A 358 25.05 -2.67 3.98
CA HIS A 358 24.43 -3.71 4.79
C HIS A 358 22.99 -3.98 4.37
N PHE A 359 22.22 -2.93 4.10
CA PHE A 359 20.84 -3.02 3.63
C PHE A 359 20.75 -3.71 2.25
N LEU A 360 21.62 -3.33 1.30
CA LEU A 360 21.66 -3.94 -0.02
C LEU A 360 22.03 -5.43 0.03
N GLN A 361 23.01 -5.81 0.85
CA GLN A 361 23.37 -7.21 1.05
C GLN A 361 22.23 -8.04 1.66
N TRP A 362 21.46 -7.46 2.59
CA TRP A 362 20.28 -8.11 3.13
C TRP A 362 19.21 -8.31 2.05
N LEU A 363 18.94 -7.29 1.25
CA LEU A 363 17.96 -7.37 0.15
C LEU A 363 18.36 -8.33 -0.98
N GLN A 364 19.65 -8.53 -1.24
CA GLN A 364 20.14 -9.53 -2.19
C GLN A 364 19.74 -10.97 -1.81
N LYS A 365 19.44 -11.23 -0.53
CA LYS A 365 18.89 -12.52 -0.07
C LYS A 365 17.38 -12.63 -0.22
N GLU A 366 16.74 -11.63 -0.84
CA GLU A 366 15.29 -11.57 -1.06
C GLU A 366 14.47 -11.86 0.21
N PRO A 367 14.61 -11.06 1.27
CA PRO A 367 13.92 -11.31 2.53
C PRO A 367 12.41 -11.32 2.33
N GLN A 368 11.72 -12.16 3.09
CA GLN A 368 10.29 -12.44 2.88
C GLN A 368 9.41 -11.18 2.84
N SER A 369 9.73 -10.13 3.59
CA SER A 369 8.97 -8.87 3.58
C SER A 369 9.13 -8.03 2.30
N MET A 370 10.17 -8.28 1.49
CA MET A 370 10.52 -7.49 0.31
C MET A 370 10.61 -8.29 -0.99
N VAL A 371 10.53 -9.62 -0.95
CA VAL A 371 10.69 -10.54 -2.11
C VAL A 371 9.74 -10.24 -3.29
N TRP A 372 8.58 -9.64 -3.04
CA TRP A 372 7.64 -9.25 -4.10
C TRP A 372 8.21 -8.19 -5.07
N LEU A 373 9.10 -7.31 -4.61
CA LEU A 373 9.68 -6.25 -5.43
C LEU A 373 10.71 -6.77 -6.47
N PRO A 374 11.72 -7.60 -6.12
CA PRO A 374 12.59 -8.19 -7.13
C PRO A 374 11.81 -9.09 -8.10
N VAL A 375 10.77 -9.79 -7.63
CA VAL A 375 9.88 -10.58 -8.52
C VAL A 375 9.13 -9.68 -9.50
N LEU A 376 8.63 -8.51 -9.08
CA LEU A 376 8.03 -7.52 -9.98
C LEU A 376 9.01 -7.07 -11.07
N HIS A 377 10.26 -6.82 -10.70
CA HIS A 377 11.29 -6.44 -11.67
C HIS A 377 11.62 -7.58 -12.64
N ARG A 378 11.67 -8.84 -12.18
CA ARG A 378 11.81 -10.02 -13.04
C ARG A 378 10.66 -10.14 -14.03
N LEU A 379 9.42 -9.94 -13.57
CA LEU A 379 8.23 -9.95 -14.41
C LEU A 379 8.29 -8.87 -15.49
N ALA A 380 8.58 -7.63 -15.11
CA ALA A 380 8.68 -6.51 -16.06
C ALA A 380 9.78 -6.73 -17.11
N ALA A 381 10.92 -7.32 -16.73
CA ALA A 381 12.00 -7.65 -17.65
C ALA A 381 11.63 -8.82 -18.60
N ALA A 382 10.88 -9.81 -18.09
CA ALA A 382 10.46 -10.97 -18.88
C ALA A 382 9.47 -10.60 -20.00
N GLU A 383 8.61 -9.60 -19.80
CA GLU A 383 7.60 -9.18 -20.79
C GLU A 383 8.18 -8.82 -22.17
N THR A 384 9.41 -8.31 -22.23
CA THR A 384 10.08 -7.91 -23.47
C THR A 384 11.24 -8.84 -23.85
N ALA A 385 11.53 -9.85 -23.02
CA ALA A 385 12.59 -10.81 -23.25
C ALA A 385 12.23 -11.75 -24.41
N LYS A 386 13.01 -11.68 -25.50
CA LYS A 386 12.89 -12.58 -26.65
C LYS A 386 13.90 -13.71 -26.51
N HIS A 387 13.41 -14.94 -26.40
CA HIS A 387 14.22 -16.15 -26.43
C HIS A 387 14.26 -16.68 -27.86
N GLN A 388 15.46 -16.90 -28.39
CA GLN A 388 15.68 -17.52 -29.71
C GLN A 388 15.39 -19.04 -29.65
N ALA A 389 14.19 -19.39 -29.18
CA ALA A 389 13.69 -20.73 -29.00
C ALA A 389 12.25 -20.79 -29.53
N LYS A 390 11.86 -21.94 -30.07
CA LYS A 390 10.54 -22.19 -30.66
C LYS A 390 9.67 -22.92 -29.64
N CYS A 391 8.45 -22.46 -29.40
CA CYS A 391 7.55 -23.14 -28.47
C CYS A 391 7.22 -24.55 -28.99
N ASN A 392 7.40 -25.57 -28.16
CA ASN A 392 7.12 -26.95 -28.59
C ASN A 392 5.63 -27.22 -28.84
N ILE A 393 4.74 -26.45 -28.20
CA ILE A 393 3.28 -26.60 -28.29
C ILE A 393 2.73 -25.76 -29.45
N CYS A 394 2.78 -24.42 -29.35
CA CYS A 394 2.18 -23.53 -30.36
C CYS A 394 3.08 -23.23 -31.56
N LYS A 395 4.34 -23.70 -31.56
CA LYS A 395 5.33 -23.46 -32.62
C LYS A 395 5.69 -21.99 -32.88
N GLU A 396 5.23 -21.05 -32.05
CA GLU A 396 5.62 -19.65 -32.14
C GLU A 396 7.12 -19.44 -31.92
N TYR A 397 7.67 -18.48 -32.67
CA TYR A 397 9.07 -18.09 -32.62
C TYR A 397 9.19 -16.58 -32.92
N PRO A 398 9.99 -15.82 -32.15
CA PRO A 398 10.67 -16.23 -30.91
C PRO A 398 9.69 -16.34 -29.73
N ILE A 399 10.01 -17.15 -28.71
CA ILE A 399 9.25 -17.12 -27.45
C ILE A 399 9.50 -15.77 -26.78
N ILE A 400 8.43 -15.06 -26.43
CA ILE A 400 8.47 -13.81 -25.65
C ILE A 400 7.91 -14.10 -24.26
N GLY A 401 8.63 -13.72 -23.19
CA GLY A 401 8.18 -13.94 -21.82
C GLY A 401 9.16 -14.72 -20.94
N PHE A 402 8.63 -15.45 -19.95
CA PHE A 402 9.44 -16.35 -19.12
C PHE A 402 9.98 -17.51 -19.94
N ARG A 403 11.21 -17.90 -19.63
CA ARG A 403 11.87 -19.07 -20.23
C ARG A 403 11.51 -20.34 -19.49
#